data_AF-A0A7S7AI74-F1
#
_entry.id   AF-A0A7S7AI74-F1
#
_cell.length_a   1.000
_cell.length_b   1.000
_cell.length_c   1.000
_cell.angle_alpha   90.00
_cell.angle_beta   90.00
_cell.angle_gamma   90.00
#
_symmetry.space_group_name_H-M   'P 1'
#
loop_
_entity.id
_entity.type
_entity.pdbx_description
1 polymer ?
#
loop_
_entity_poly.entity_id
_entity_poly.type
_entity_poly.pdbx_seq_one_letter_code
_entity_poly.pdbx_strand_id
1 'polypeptide(L)'
;MFSTSAFAETPSKASIQQLMQLLDAQTQYEQELEYSKQSYQEMMQQVLDSQAKHLDEDKQKKFQTFSAEMLDLMMQESQWTQVEPETIQIWQDIYTQEEINSMIQYYQTPMGQSILKKMPLATEKSNAIVQGKIDKFMPQFIEKLKNLTTPH
;
A
#
# COMPACT_ATOMS: atom_id res chain seq x y z
N MET A 1 34.92 2.25 -34.56
CA MET A 1 33.85 1.35 -34.06
C MET A 1 32.76 2.24 -33.51
N PHE A 2 31.65 2.38 -34.21
CA PHE A 2 30.49 3.12 -33.71
C PHE A 2 29.70 2.16 -32.81
N SER A 3 29.86 2.29 -31.50
CA SER A 3 28.86 1.75 -30.57
C SER A 3 27.64 2.64 -30.67
N THR A 4 26.63 2.20 -31.43
CA THR A 4 25.28 2.69 -31.23
C THR A 4 24.86 2.25 -29.83
N SER A 5 24.89 3.15 -28.86
CA SER A 5 23.99 3.03 -27.73
C SER A 5 22.60 2.88 -28.34
N ALA A 6 22.02 1.69 -28.24
CA ALA A 6 20.60 1.53 -28.47
C ALA A 6 19.93 2.52 -27.51
N PHE A 7 19.45 3.65 -28.03
CA PHE A 7 18.66 4.58 -27.25
C PHE A 7 17.42 3.80 -26.86
N ALA A 8 17.36 3.39 -25.61
CA ALA A 8 16.19 2.72 -25.10
C ALA A 8 15.04 3.74 -25.15
N GLU A 9 14.03 3.45 -25.98
CA GLU A 9 12.92 4.36 -26.24
C GLU A 9 12.12 4.59 -24.96
N THR A 10 11.80 5.85 -24.65
CA THR A 10 10.93 6.17 -23.52
C THR A 10 9.55 5.56 -23.75
N PRO A 11 8.97 4.84 -22.78
CA PRO A 11 7.65 4.26 -22.94
C PRO A 11 6.58 5.31 -23.22
N SER A 12 5.64 4.95 -24.08
CA SER A 12 4.43 5.73 -24.32
C SER A 12 3.48 5.65 -23.13
N LYS A 13 2.77 6.76 -22.87
CA LYS A 13 1.70 6.82 -21.87
C LYS A 13 0.70 5.65 -22.01
N ALA A 14 0.27 5.37 -23.24
CA ALA A 14 -0.69 4.31 -23.53
C ALA A 14 -0.19 2.92 -23.13
N SER A 15 1.09 2.61 -23.39
CA SER A 15 1.67 1.32 -22.99
C SER A 15 1.73 1.16 -21.47
N ILE A 16 2.11 2.21 -20.74
CA ILE A 16 2.13 2.19 -19.27
C ILE A 16 0.70 2.02 -18.72
N GLN A 17 -0.28 2.75 -19.25
CA GLN A 17 -1.68 2.62 -18.83
C GLN A 17 -2.22 1.21 -19.06
N GLN A 18 -1.90 0.61 -20.21
CA GLN A 18 -2.25 -0.78 -20.50
C GLN A 18 -1.60 -1.75 -19.52
N LEU A 19 -0.32 -1.56 -19.19
CA LEU A 19 0.35 -2.38 -18.18
C LEU A 19 -0.30 -2.21 -16.80
N MET A 20 -0.58 -0.98 -16.37
CA MET A 20 -1.25 -0.70 -15.09
C MET A 20 -2.63 -1.35 -15.00
N GLN A 21 -3.40 -1.39 -16.10
CA GLN A 21 -4.67 -2.12 -16.17
C GLN A 21 -4.48 -3.64 -16.01
N LEU A 22 -3.46 -4.22 -16.65
CA LEU A 22 -3.15 -5.65 -16.51
C LEU A 22 -2.70 -6.03 -15.11
N LEU A 23 -2.05 -5.09 -14.42
CA LEU A 23 -1.61 -5.22 -13.04
C LEU A 23 -2.71 -4.91 -12.03
N ASP A 24 -3.87 -4.41 -12.47
CA ASP A 24 -4.95 -3.94 -11.59
C ASP A 24 -4.47 -2.85 -10.60
N ALA A 25 -3.58 -1.97 -11.06
CA ALA A 25 -2.89 -0.99 -10.22
C ALA A 25 -3.84 0.05 -9.63
N GLN A 26 -4.83 0.51 -10.41
CA GLN A 26 -5.85 1.45 -9.93
C GLN A 26 -6.64 0.86 -8.76
N THR A 27 -7.16 -0.36 -8.91
CA THR A 27 -7.95 -1.02 -7.87
C THR A 27 -7.13 -1.23 -6.60
N GLN A 28 -5.86 -1.64 -6.74
CA GLN A 28 -4.96 -1.81 -5.59
C GLN A 28 -4.69 -0.47 -4.88
N TYR A 29 -4.41 0.59 -5.64
CA TYR A 29 -4.20 1.92 -5.09
C TYR A 29 -5.44 2.45 -4.36
N GLU A 30 -6.63 2.27 -4.94
CA GLU A 30 -7.90 2.67 -4.31
C GLU A 30 -8.17 1.88 -3.02
N GLN A 31 -7.81 0.60 -2.97
CA GLN A 31 -7.90 -0.21 -1.74
C GLN A 31 -6.93 0.28 -0.66
N GLU A 32 -5.69 0.61 -1.03
CA GLU A 32 -4.70 1.18 -0.11
C GLU A 32 -5.15 2.56 0.42
N LEU A 33 -5.73 3.40 -0.45
CA LEU A 33 -6.26 4.70 -0.07
C LEU A 33 -7.42 4.56 0.92
N GLU A 34 -8.35 3.64 0.68
CA GLU A 34 -9.46 3.37 1.61
C GLU A 34 -8.97 2.81 2.95
N TYR A 35 -7.97 1.91 2.93
CA TYR A 35 -7.33 1.45 4.17
C TYR A 35 -6.68 2.61 4.94
N SER A 36 -5.97 3.51 4.24
CA SER A 36 -5.36 4.70 4.85
C SER A 36 -6.42 5.63 5.44
N LYS A 37 -7.55 5.81 4.75
CA LYS A 37 -8.68 6.59 5.24
C LYS A 37 -9.22 6.04 6.55
N GLN A 38 -9.48 4.73 6.60
CA GLN A 38 -9.97 4.05 7.82
C GLN A 38 -8.97 4.19 8.96
N SER A 39 -7.69 3.98 8.70
CA SER A 39 -6.63 4.13 9.70
C SER A 39 -6.57 5.56 10.25
N TYR A 40 -6.71 6.59 9.40
CA TYR A 40 -6.76 7.98 9.84
C TYR A 40 -8.00 8.26 10.72
N GLN A 41 -9.17 7.76 10.34
CA GLN A 41 -10.39 7.91 11.13
C GLN A 41 -10.26 7.27 12.52
N GLU A 42 -9.71 6.06 12.60
CA GLU A 42 -9.44 5.39 13.87
C GLU A 42 -8.47 6.18 14.74
N MET A 43 -7.38 6.69 14.15
CA MET A 43 -6.42 7.54 14.83
C MET A 43 -7.07 8.82 15.39
N MET A 44 -7.90 9.50 14.60
CA MET A 44 -8.61 10.70 15.05
C MET A 44 -9.59 10.40 16.18
N GLN A 45 -10.29 9.27 16.13
CA GLN A 45 -11.17 8.84 17.20
C GLN A 45 -10.39 8.59 18.50
N GLN A 46 -9.23 7.93 18.42
CA GLN A 46 -8.37 7.70 19.59
C GLN A 46 -7.86 9.02 20.19
N VAL A 47 -7.48 9.99 19.36
CA VAL A 47 -7.07 11.32 19.83
C VAL A 47 -8.23 12.00 20.56
N LEU A 48 -9.43 11.97 19.99
CA LEU A 48 -10.63 12.51 20.63
C LEU A 48 -10.91 11.85 21.98
N ASP A 49 -10.91 10.51 22.04
CA ASP A 49 -11.17 9.78 23.28
C ASP A 49 -10.14 10.11 24.37
N SER A 50 -8.87 10.29 23.99
CA SER A 50 -7.80 10.68 24.92
C SER A 50 -7.95 12.10 25.46
N GLN A 51 -8.49 13.02 24.66
CA GLN A 51 -8.66 14.43 25.01
C GLN A 51 -10.07 14.79 25.48
N ALA A 52 -11.03 13.85 25.41
CA ALA A 52 -12.43 14.06 25.74
C ALA A 52 -12.64 14.62 27.16
N LYS A 53 -11.75 14.29 28.10
CA LYS A 53 -11.78 14.82 29.48
C LYS A 53 -11.41 16.31 29.59
N HIS A 54 -10.82 16.89 28.55
CA HIS A 54 -10.28 18.25 28.51
C HIS A 54 -11.05 19.19 27.57
N LEU A 55 -12.00 18.66 26.80
CA LEU A 55 -12.78 19.40 25.81
C LEU A 55 -14.28 19.32 26.15
N ASP A 56 -14.94 20.47 26.11
CA ASP A 56 -16.41 20.52 26.11
C ASP A 56 -16.99 19.95 24.79
N GLU A 57 -18.27 19.60 24.80
CA GLU A 57 -18.95 18.95 23.67
C GLU A 57 -18.89 19.78 22.37
N ASP A 58 -18.94 21.12 22.47
CA ASP A 58 -18.88 22.01 21.32
C ASP A 58 -17.49 21.96 20.64
N LYS A 59 -16.41 21.94 21.43
CA LYS A 59 -15.05 21.79 20.91
C LYS A 59 -14.81 20.40 20.32
N GLN A 60 -15.33 19.34 20.93
CA GLN A 60 -15.23 17.99 20.39
C GLN A 60 -15.91 17.90 19.02
N LYS A 61 -17.12 18.46 18.88
CA LYS A 61 -17.85 18.49 17.60
C LYS A 61 -17.10 19.29 16.53
N LYS A 62 -16.59 20.48 16.88
CA LYS A 62 -15.78 21.29 15.96
C LYS A 62 -14.52 20.56 15.49
N PHE A 63 -13.84 19.85 16.40
CA PHE A 63 -12.68 19.04 16.05
C PHE A 63 -13.06 17.89 15.10
N GLN A 64 -14.14 17.16 15.37
CA GLN A 64 -14.61 16.10 14.50
C GLN A 64 -14.93 16.60 13.09
N THR A 65 -15.66 17.72 12.98
CA THR A 65 -15.98 18.33 11.69
C THR A 65 -14.72 18.75 10.94
N PHE A 66 -13.80 19.47 11.60
CA PHE A 66 -12.55 19.89 10.98
C PHE A 66 -11.71 18.70 10.51
N SER A 67 -11.57 17.67 11.34
CA SER A 67 -10.81 16.46 10.99
C SER A 67 -11.42 15.71 9.81
N ALA A 68 -12.75 15.65 9.71
CA ALA A 68 -13.44 15.03 8.58
C ALA A 68 -13.26 15.85 7.29
N GLU A 69 -13.41 17.18 7.35
CA GLU A 69 -13.18 18.06 6.20
C GLU A 69 -11.75 17.95 5.68
N MET A 70 -10.76 17.93 6.58
CA MET A 70 -9.36 17.78 6.20
C MET A 70 -9.05 16.40 5.60
N LEU A 71 -9.65 15.34 6.15
CA LEU A 71 -9.53 13.99 5.58
C LEU A 71 -10.12 13.94 4.17
N ASP A 72 -11.32 14.50 3.97
CA ASP A 72 -11.97 14.50 2.66
C ASP A 72 -11.15 15.26 1.62
N LEU A 73 -10.57 16.40 1.98
CA LEU A 73 -9.64 17.14 1.12
C LEU A 73 -8.41 16.30 0.79
N MET A 74 -7.80 15.64 1.77
CA MET A 74 -6.64 14.78 1.55
C MET A 74 -6.98 13.61 0.60
N MET A 75 -8.14 12.98 0.79
CA MET A 75 -8.60 11.86 -0.05
C MET A 75 -8.89 12.32 -1.48
N GLN A 76 -9.42 13.53 -1.66
CA GLN A 76 -9.71 14.09 -2.98
C GLN A 76 -8.42 14.32 -3.80
N GLU A 77 -7.39 14.87 -3.17
CA GLU A 77 -6.08 15.10 -3.80
C GLU A 77 -5.31 13.79 -4.05
N SER A 78 -5.65 12.72 -3.31
CA SER A 78 -5.03 11.41 -3.45
C SER A 78 -5.81 10.47 -4.37
N GLN A 79 -6.82 10.94 -5.12
CA GLN A 79 -7.53 10.06 -6.05
C GLN A 79 -6.60 9.58 -7.17
N TRP A 80 -6.84 8.37 -7.68
CA TRP A 80 -6.04 7.79 -8.77
C TRP A 80 -5.86 8.75 -9.95
N THR A 81 -6.92 9.46 -10.33
CA THR A 81 -6.90 10.45 -11.43
C THR A 81 -5.94 11.62 -11.20
N GLN A 82 -5.63 11.95 -9.95
CA GLN A 82 -4.68 13.02 -9.59
C GLN A 82 -3.24 12.50 -9.64
N VAL A 83 -3.00 11.26 -9.21
CA VAL A 83 -1.65 10.69 -9.09
C VAL A 83 -1.19 9.88 -10.31
N GLU A 84 -2.11 9.44 -11.17
CA GLU A 84 -1.81 8.65 -12.37
C GLU A 84 -0.76 9.36 -13.27
N PRO A 85 -0.86 10.67 -13.56
CA PRO A 85 0.12 11.34 -14.42
C PRO A 85 1.55 11.27 -13.87
N GLU A 86 1.72 11.49 -12.57
CA GLU A 86 3.02 11.43 -11.89
C GLU A 86 3.55 10.00 -11.83
N THR A 87 2.64 9.04 -11.60
CA THR A 87 2.96 7.61 -11.63
C THR A 87 3.46 7.22 -13.03
N ILE A 88 2.80 7.68 -14.09
CA ILE A 88 3.24 7.41 -15.46
C ILE A 88 4.63 8.00 -15.72
N GLN A 89 4.90 9.23 -15.27
CA GLN A 89 6.23 9.84 -15.41
C GLN A 89 7.32 9.00 -14.74
N ILE A 90 7.07 8.51 -13.51
CA ILE A 90 8.00 7.62 -12.80
C ILE A 90 8.33 6.37 -13.63
N TRP A 91 7.32 5.75 -14.24
CA TRP A 91 7.53 4.57 -15.09
C TRP A 91 8.28 4.91 -16.38
N GLN A 92 8.07 6.09 -16.96
CA GLN A 92 8.84 6.58 -18.12
C GLN A 92 10.31 6.83 -17.79
N ASP A 93 10.62 7.22 -16.55
CA ASP A 93 11.98 7.49 -16.08
C ASP A 93 12.76 6.21 -15.72
N ILE A 94 12.05 5.16 -15.29
CA ILE A 94 12.65 3.90 -14.81
C ILE A 94 12.79 2.85 -15.93
N TYR A 95 11.77 2.74 -16.79
CA TYR A 95 11.66 1.66 -17.75
C TYR A 95 11.81 2.14 -19.18
N THR A 96 12.18 1.20 -20.03
CA THR A 96 12.24 1.35 -21.48
C THR A 96 10.97 0.82 -22.13
N GLN A 97 10.64 1.30 -23.33
CA GLN A 97 9.45 0.85 -24.06
C GLN A 97 9.46 -0.66 -24.32
N GLU A 98 10.65 -1.24 -24.54
CA GLU A 98 10.85 -2.68 -24.73
C GLU A 98 10.52 -3.47 -23.46
N GLU A 99 10.95 -3.01 -22.29
CA GLU A 99 10.63 -3.64 -21.01
C GLU A 99 9.13 -3.58 -20.72
N ILE A 100 8.49 -2.42 -20.93
CA ILE A 100 7.04 -2.27 -20.76
C ILE A 100 6.29 -3.22 -21.70
N ASN A 101 6.70 -3.31 -22.98
CA ASN A 101 6.10 -4.23 -23.94
C ASN A 101 6.25 -5.69 -23.52
N SER A 102 7.41 -6.05 -22.98
CA SER A 102 7.69 -7.41 -22.49
C SER A 102 6.81 -7.76 -21.29
N MET A 103 6.64 -6.83 -20.34
CA MET A 103 5.74 -6.99 -19.21
C MET A 103 4.28 -7.16 -19.68
N ILE A 104 3.82 -6.30 -20.58
CA ILE A 104 2.48 -6.40 -21.18
C ILE A 104 2.27 -7.77 -21.81
N GLN A 105 3.20 -8.20 -22.68
CA GLN A 105 3.10 -9.47 -23.38
C GLN A 105 2.97 -10.64 -22.41
N TYR A 106 3.74 -10.61 -21.33
CA TYR A 106 3.70 -11.66 -20.30
C TYR A 106 2.39 -11.62 -19.49
N TYR A 107 2.03 -10.46 -18.93
CA TYR A 107 0.86 -10.30 -18.06
C TYR A 107 -0.48 -10.36 -18.79
N GLN A 108 -0.50 -10.27 -20.13
CA GLN A 108 -1.70 -10.57 -20.92
C GLN A 108 -1.99 -12.07 -21.02
N THR A 109 -1.00 -12.94 -20.78
CA THR A 109 -1.23 -14.38 -20.87
C THR A 109 -2.06 -14.89 -19.69
N PRO A 110 -2.84 -15.97 -19.86
CA PRO A 110 -3.51 -16.63 -18.73
C PRO A 110 -2.53 -17.07 -17.62
N MET A 111 -1.30 -17.42 -17.99
CA MET A 111 -0.26 -17.79 -17.04
C MET A 111 0.24 -16.59 -16.24
N GLY A 112 0.55 -15.47 -16.91
CA GLY A 112 0.97 -14.23 -16.26
C GLY A 112 -0.08 -13.72 -15.27
N GLN A 113 -1.36 -13.72 -15.67
CA GLN A 113 -2.48 -13.39 -14.79
C GLN A 113 -2.63 -14.36 -13.59
N SER A 114 -2.44 -15.65 -13.82
CA SER A 114 -2.48 -16.68 -12.76
C SER A 114 -1.37 -16.45 -11.72
N ILE A 115 -0.16 -16.10 -12.17
CA ILE A 115 0.97 -15.82 -11.29
C ILE A 115 0.73 -14.54 -10.50
N LEU A 116 0.31 -13.46 -11.16
CA LEU A 116 -0.01 -12.18 -10.51
C LEU A 116 -1.00 -12.38 -9.34
N LYS A 117 -2.08 -13.13 -9.56
CA LYS A 117 -3.09 -13.41 -8.53
C LYS A 117 -2.61 -14.34 -7.40
N LYS A 118 -1.63 -15.19 -7.67
CA LYS A 118 -1.12 -16.17 -6.69
C LYS A 118 0.04 -15.64 -5.85
N MET A 119 0.74 -14.59 -6.30
CA MET A 119 1.84 -14.00 -5.55
C MET A 119 1.40 -13.54 -4.15
N PRO A 120 0.32 -12.77 -3.97
CA PRO A 120 -0.16 -12.39 -2.63
C PRO A 120 -0.51 -13.61 -1.76
N LEU A 121 -1.15 -14.64 -2.35
CA LEU A 121 -1.51 -15.88 -1.62
C LEU A 121 -0.28 -16.65 -1.12
N ALA A 122 0.80 -16.66 -1.90
CA ALA A 122 2.06 -17.29 -1.49
C ALA A 122 2.70 -16.53 -0.31
N THR A 123 2.70 -15.20 -0.38
CA THR A 123 3.16 -14.32 0.70
C THR A 123 2.31 -14.49 1.96
N GLU A 124 0.98 -14.48 1.83
CA GLU A 124 0.04 -14.69 2.94
C GLU A 124 0.30 -16.02 3.66
N LYS A 125 0.42 -17.12 2.91
CA LYS A 125 0.72 -18.44 3.47
C LYS A 125 2.09 -18.49 4.14
N SER A 126 3.08 -17.80 3.59
CA SER A 126 4.42 -17.71 4.18
C SER A 126 4.38 -16.95 5.51
N ASN A 127 3.67 -15.83 5.56
CA ASN A 127 3.48 -15.05 6.77
C ASN A 127 2.72 -15.83 7.85
N ALA A 128 1.68 -16.59 7.47
CA ALA A 128 0.95 -17.44 8.41
C ALA A 128 1.83 -18.51 9.08
N ILE A 129 2.81 -19.06 8.35
CA ILE A 129 3.78 -20.01 8.92
C ILE A 129 4.67 -19.33 9.98
N VAL A 130 5.16 -18.12 9.67
CA VAL A 130 5.99 -17.35 10.61
C VAL A 130 5.17 -16.97 11.85
N GLN A 131 3.94 -16.50 11.67
CA GLN A 131 3.03 -16.17 12.76
C GLN A 131 2.78 -17.39 13.66
N GLY A 132 2.47 -18.56 13.07
CA GLY A 132 2.27 -19.78 13.85
C GLY A 132 3.52 -20.26 14.61
N LYS A 133 4.74 -19.90 14.17
CA LYS A 133 5.96 -20.13 14.94
C LYS A 133 6.09 -19.15 16.11
N ILE A 134 5.77 -17.88 15.89
CA ILE A 134 5.75 -16.85 16.94
C ILE A 134 4.75 -17.23 18.02
N ASP A 135 3.54 -17.64 17.64
CA ASP A 135 2.48 -18.02 18.59
C ASP A 135 2.89 -19.19 19.49
N LYS A 136 3.65 -20.15 18.94
CA LYS A 136 4.19 -21.29 19.71
C LYS A 136 5.36 -20.92 20.61
N PHE A 137 6.16 -19.93 20.21
CA PHE A 137 7.35 -19.51 20.95
C PHE A 137 7.02 -18.52 22.07
N MET A 138 6.02 -17.66 21.87
CA MET A 138 5.68 -16.57 22.80
C MET A 138 5.43 -17.03 24.25
N PRO A 139 4.72 -18.14 24.52
CA PRO A 139 4.55 -18.63 25.89
C PRO A 139 5.88 -18.96 26.57
N GLN A 140 6.81 -19.61 25.86
CA GLN A 140 8.13 -19.97 26.40
C GLN A 140 8.97 -18.73 26.68
N PHE A 141 8.86 -17.71 25.82
CA PHE A 141 9.51 -16.43 26.04
C PHE A 141 8.99 -15.74 27.31
N ILE A 142 7.67 -15.68 27.48
CA ILE A 142 7.03 -15.11 28.68
C ILE A 142 7.42 -15.88 29.94
N GLU A 143 7.45 -17.22 29.87
CA GLU A 143 7.88 -18.07 30.99
C GLU A 143 9.32 -17.79 31.41
N LYS A 144 10.25 -17.71 30.45
CA LYS A 144 11.65 -17.37 30.72
C LYS A 144 11.79 -15.97 31.32
N LEU A 145 11.03 -14.99 30.85
CA LEU A 145 11.03 -13.63 31.42
C LEU A 145 10.54 -13.61 32.88
N LYS A 146 9.49 -14.37 33.21
CA LYS A 146 8.99 -14.50 34.59
C LYS A 146 10.05 -15.08 35.52
N ASN A 147 10.76 -16.12 35.06
CA ASN A 147 11.80 -16.78 35.85
C ASN A 147 13.03 -15.90 36.11
N LEU A 148 13.30 -14.89 35.26
CA LEU A 148 14.39 -13.92 35.48
C LEU A 148 14.02 -12.78 36.45
N THR A 149 12.73 -12.53 36.66
CA THR A 149 12.23 -11.41 37.46
C THR A 149 11.70 -11.81 38.83
N THR A 150 11.64 -13.12 39.12
CA THR A 150 11.26 -13.64 40.44
C THR A 150 12.51 -13.70 41.34
N PRO A 151 12.54 -13.02 42.51
CA PRO A 151 13.65 -13.15 43.45
C PRO A 151 13.72 -14.58 44.00
N HIS A 152 14.94 -15.11 44.15
CA HIS A 152 15.19 -16.37 44.86
C HIS A 152 14.82 -16.28 46.34
#